data_AF-A0A2N7NN93-F1
#
_entry.id   AF-A0A2N7NN93-F1
#
_cell.length_a   1.000
_cell.length_b   1.000
_cell.length_c   1.000
_cell.angle_alpha   90.00
_cell.angle_beta   90.00
_cell.angle_gamma   90.00
#
_symmetry.space_group_name_H-M   'P 1'
#
loop_
_entity.id
_entity.type
_entity.pdbx_description
1 polymer ?
#
loop_
_entity_poly.entity_id
_entity_poly.type
_entity_poly.pdbx_seq_one_letter_code
_entity_poly.pdbx_strand_id
1 'polypeptide(L)'
;MDIQEFDLGALRCPDMQIKLRTFLKAWVQGNQMKGQKIVVRSIDPRFLDNVRLYLVNEPAMKHVRLIQDGTQPLSEGLKQEIISSPDSIYAFSLDDFDGCNFAYAVLLEFSGE
;
A
#
# COMPACT_ATOMS: atom_id res chain seq x y z
N MET A 1 17.47 0.72 -8.16
CA MET A 1 16.05 0.80 -8.59
C MET A 1 15.30 1.29 -7.38
N ASP A 2 14.84 2.53 -7.41
CA ASP A 2 14.17 3.13 -6.26
C ASP A 2 12.74 2.59 -6.18
N ILE A 3 12.41 1.97 -5.06
CA ILE A 3 11.06 1.52 -4.75
C ILE A 3 10.34 2.71 -4.14
N GLN A 4 9.27 3.16 -4.78
CA GLN A 4 8.42 4.19 -4.18
C GLN A 4 7.62 3.60 -3.03
N GLU A 5 7.28 4.42 -2.06
CA GLU A 5 6.52 3.99 -0.89
C GLU A 5 5.33 4.91 -0.68
N PHE A 6 4.18 4.32 -0.35
CA PHE A 6 2.96 5.06 -0.08
C PHE A 6 2.17 4.44 1.07
N ASP A 7 1.83 5.30 2.02
CA ASP A 7 1.10 4.93 3.21
C ASP A 7 -0.32 5.53 3.18
N LEU A 8 -1.31 4.67 3.40
CA LEU A 8 -2.71 5.08 3.53
C LEU A 8 -3.04 5.59 4.94
N GLY A 9 -2.16 5.42 5.92
CA GLY A 9 -2.32 5.87 7.30
C GLY A 9 -3.49 5.18 8.01
N ALA A 10 -4.17 5.91 8.92
CA ALA A 10 -5.28 5.39 9.74
C ALA A 10 -6.51 5.00 8.94
N LEU A 11 -6.57 5.37 7.66
CA LEU A 11 -7.81 5.39 6.92
C LEU A 11 -8.46 4.01 6.90
N ARG A 12 -9.79 4.03 7.06
CA ARG A 12 -10.65 2.87 6.91
C ARG A 12 -11.51 3.01 5.67
N CYS A 13 -12.08 1.90 5.20
CA CYS A 13 -13.14 1.98 4.19
C CYS A 13 -14.28 2.89 4.70
N PRO A 14 -14.78 3.83 3.88
CA PRO A 14 -14.52 3.98 2.44
C PRO A 14 -13.32 4.89 2.08
N ASP A 15 -12.81 5.72 2.99
CA ASP A 15 -11.78 6.73 2.69
C ASP A 15 -10.45 6.12 2.22
N MET A 16 -10.05 5.01 2.84
CA MET A 16 -8.89 4.22 2.43
C MET A 16 -8.99 3.83 0.95
N GLN A 17 -10.16 3.37 0.52
CA GLN A 17 -10.40 2.96 -0.85
C GLN A 17 -10.32 4.14 -1.83
N ILE A 18 -10.87 5.30 -1.45
CA ILE A 18 -10.83 6.51 -2.26
C ILE A 18 -9.38 6.98 -2.45
N LYS A 19 -8.61 7.05 -1.36
CA LYS A 19 -7.21 7.47 -1.39
C LYS A 19 -6.34 6.48 -2.18
N LEU A 20 -6.53 5.18 -1.97
CA LEU A 20 -5.85 4.11 -2.73
C LEU A 20 -6.05 4.28 -4.24
N ARG A 21 -7.31 4.42 -4.68
CA ARG A 21 -7.66 4.53 -6.10
C ARG A 21 -7.08 5.80 -6.72
N THR A 22 -7.25 6.93 -6.04
CA THR A 22 -6.74 8.23 -6.48
C THR A 22 -5.22 8.18 -6.67
N PHE A 23 -4.52 7.63 -5.68
CA PHE A 23 -3.08 7.54 -5.70
C PHE A 23 -2.57 6.58 -6.79
N LEU A 24 -3.08 5.35 -6.85
CA LEU A 24 -2.60 4.37 -7.84
C LEU A 24 -2.84 4.85 -9.27
N LYS A 25 -3.98 5.53 -9.52
CA LYS A 25 -4.26 6.13 -10.81
C LYS A 25 -3.24 7.22 -11.16
N ALA A 26 -2.94 8.13 -10.23
CA ALA A 26 -1.92 9.16 -10.44
C ALA A 26 -0.53 8.56 -10.64
N TRP A 27 -0.18 7.52 -9.88
CA TRP A 27 1.08 6.78 -9.99
C TRP A 27 1.21 6.17 -11.39
N VAL A 28 0.21 5.45 -11.89
CA VAL A 28 0.25 4.88 -13.24
C VAL A 28 0.32 5.97 -14.31
N GLN A 29 -0.44 7.06 -14.17
CA GLN A 29 -0.45 8.15 -15.16
C GLN A 29 0.88 8.92 -15.20
N GLY A 30 1.57 9.04 -14.07
CA GLY A 30 2.87 9.70 -13.96
C GLY A 30 4.06 8.81 -14.33
N ASN A 31 3.88 7.48 -14.37
CA ASN A 31 4.96 6.54 -14.59
C ASN A 31 4.93 5.96 -16.00
N GLN A 32 6.04 6.14 -16.71
CA GLN A 32 6.25 5.62 -18.07
C GLN A 32 7.33 4.55 -18.13
N MET A 33 7.93 4.18 -17.00
CA MET A 33 9.09 3.28 -16.94
C MET A 33 8.71 1.88 -16.47
N LYS A 34 8.89 0.89 -17.36
CA LYS A 34 8.74 -0.52 -17.04
C LYS A 34 9.68 -0.94 -15.90
N GLY A 35 9.17 -1.74 -14.98
CA GLY A 35 9.90 -2.27 -13.83
C GLY A 35 9.94 -1.33 -12.62
N GLN A 36 9.26 -0.17 -12.70
CA GLN A 36 9.10 0.70 -11.55
C GLN A 36 8.19 0.04 -10.51
N LYS A 37 8.59 0.12 -9.24
CA LYS A 37 7.92 -0.57 -8.14
C LYS A 37 7.41 0.41 -7.10
N ILE A 38 6.30 0.02 -6.47
CA ILE A 38 5.74 0.74 -5.34
C ILE A 38 5.28 -0.21 -4.25
N VAL A 39 5.56 0.16 -3.01
CA VAL A 39 4.97 -0.46 -1.82
C VAL A 39 3.80 0.40 -1.36
N VAL A 40 2.62 -0.19 -1.22
CA VAL A 40 1.44 0.47 -0.65
C VAL A 40 1.05 -0.23 0.64
N ARG A 41 0.81 0.56 1.69
CA ARG A 41 0.55 0.06 3.04
C ARG A 41 -0.79 0.53 3.57
N SER A 42 -1.39 -0.29 4.43
CA SER A 42 -2.63 0.03 5.13
C SER A 42 -2.78 -0.80 6.40
N ILE A 43 -3.69 -0.39 7.26
CA ILE A 43 -4.16 -1.13 8.43
C ILE A 43 -5.63 -1.52 8.32
N ASP A 44 -6.29 -1.16 7.21
CA ASP A 44 -7.67 -1.54 6.95
C ASP A 44 -7.75 -3.02 6.52
N PRO A 45 -8.60 -3.84 7.15
CA PRO A 45 -8.69 -5.27 6.85
C PRO A 45 -9.25 -5.58 5.46
N ARG A 46 -9.93 -4.63 4.80
CA ARG A 46 -10.42 -4.75 3.42
C ARG A 46 -9.37 -4.31 2.40
N PHE A 47 -8.19 -3.84 2.81
CA PHE A 47 -7.19 -3.29 1.91
C PHE A 47 -6.80 -4.25 0.79
N LEU A 48 -6.41 -5.49 1.12
CA LEU A 48 -5.96 -6.46 0.12
C LEU A 48 -7.05 -6.79 -0.91
N ASP A 49 -8.29 -6.97 -0.45
CA ASP A 49 -9.44 -7.19 -1.33
C ASP A 49 -9.67 -6.00 -2.25
N ASN A 50 -9.59 -4.78 -1.72
CA ASN A 50 -9.75 -3.55 -2.50
C ASN A 50 -8.66 -3.40 -3.56
N VAL A 51 -7.39 -3.68 -3.22
CA VAL A 51 -6.28 -3.64 -4.18
C VAL A 51 -6.53 -4.64 -5.31
N ARG A 52 -6.79 -5.91 -4.97
CA ARG A 52 -7.01 -6.98 -5.96
C ARG A 52 -8.18 -6.64 -6.89
N LEU A 53 -9.31 -6.21 -6.32
CA LEU A 53 -10.48 -5.80 -7.10
C LEU A 53 -10.19 -4.58 -7.99
N TYR A 54 -9.39 -3.63 -7.52
CA TYR A 54 -9.07 -2.44 -8.31
C TYR A 54 -8.13 -2.78 -9.48
N LEU A 55 -7.11 -3.61 -9.25
CA LEU A 55 -6.20 -4.06 -10.30
C LEU A 55 -6.91 -4.83 -11.42
N VAL A 56 -7.97 -5.57 -11.10
CA VAL A 56 -8.76 -6.33 -12.08
C VAL A 56 -9.77 -5.46 -12.82
N ASN A 57 -10.47 -4.56 -12.12
CA ASN A 57 -11.63 -3.86 -12.67
C ASN A 57 -11.32 -2.49 -13.29
N GLU A 58 -10.18 -1.88 -12.97
CA GLU A 58 -9.81 -0.56 -13.48
C GLU A 58 -8.95 -0.68 -14.75
N PRO A 59 -9.41 -0.18 -15.92
CA PRO A 59 -8.64 -0.23 -17.16
C PRO A 59 -7.26 0.42 -17.07
N ALA A 60 -7.12 1.49 -16.28
CA ALA A 60 -5.83 2.12 -16.05
C ALA A 60 -4.80 1.18 -15.39
N MET A 61 -5.25 0.16 -14.66
CA MET A 61 -4.38 -0.79 -13.95
C MET A 61 -3.96 -1.99 -14.81
N LYS A 62 -4.32 -2.03 -16.09
CA LYS A 62 -3.98 -3.15 -17.01
C LYS A 62 -2.49 -3.52 -17.04
N HIS A 63 -1.61 -2.55 -16.76
CA HIS A 63 -0.15 -2.69 -16.77
C HIS A 63 0.47 -2.70 -15.37
N VAL A 64 -0.34 -2.97 -14.35
CA VAL A 64 0.14 -3.08 -12.97
C VAL A 64 0.04 -4.52 -12.53
N ARG A 65 1.15 -5.05 -12.02
CA ARG A 65 1.21 -6.41 -11.48
C ARG A 65 1.38 -6.37 -9.98
N LEU A 66 0.54 -7.14 -9.29
CA LEU A 66 0.77 -7.47 -7.88
C LEU A 66 1.91 -8.51 -7.83
N ILE A 67 3.05 -8.11 -7.28
CA ILE A 67 4.23 -8.96 -7.15
C ILE A 67 4.20 -9.72 -5.83
N GLN A 68 3.81 -9.03 -4.76
CA GLN A 68 3.74 -9.60 -3.42
C GLN A 68 2.66 -8.88 -2.64
N ASP A 69 1.97 -9.60 -1.76
CA ASP A 69 1.18 -9.04 -0.67
C ASP A 69 1.58 -9.67 0.66
N GLY A 70 1.24 -8.98 1.74
CA GLY A 70 1.61 -9.40 3.09
C GLY A 70 0.63 -8.87 4.12
N THR A 71 0.49 -9.64 5.19
CA THR A 71 -0.23 -9.27 6.42
C THR A 71 0.70 -9.53 7.58
N GLN A 72 0.81 -8.56 8.49
CA GLN A 72 1.66 -8.63 9.66
C GLN A 72 0.82 -8.33 10.91
N PRO A 73 0.78 -9.21 11.92
CA PRO A 73 0.18 -8.87 13.20
C PRO A 73 0.96 -7.75 13.88
N LEU A 74 0.24 -6.76 14.38
CA LEU A 74 0.81 -5.62 15.10
C LEU A 74 0.81 -5.91 16.59
N SER A 75 1.95 -6.37 17.10
CA SER A 75 2.18 -6.38 18.55
C SER A 75 2.52 -4.97 19.04
N GLU A 76 2.30 -4.68 20.32
CA GLU A 76 2.71 -3.39 20.92
C GLU A 76 4.22 -3.13 20.74
N GLY A 77 5.06 -4.17 20.81
CA GLY A 77 6.49 -4.06 20.53
C GLY A 77 6.82 -3.72 19.08
N LEU A 78 6.08 -4.30 18.11
CA LEU A 78 6.27 -4.02 16.69
C LEU A 78 5.76 -2.62 16.31
N LYS A 79 4.69 -2.15 16.94
CA LYS A 79 4.24 -0.76 16.83
C LYS A 79 5.39 0.18 17.24
N GLN A 80 6.04 -0.08 18.38
CA GLN A 80 7.20 0.70 18.84
C GLN A 80 8.42 0.58 17.92
N GLU A 81 8.66 -0.58 17.31
CA GLU A 81 9.77 -0.78 16.38
C GLU A 81 9.58 0.00 15.07
N ILE A 82 8.36 -0.03 14.51
CA ILE A 82 7.93 0.79 13.38
C ILE A 82 8.13 2.28 13.68
N ILE A 83 7.78 2.71 14.90
CA ILE A 83 7.97 4.09 15.37
C ILE A 83 9.47 4.47 15.39
N SER A 84 10.34 3.52 15.71
CA SER A 84 11.78 3.77 15.88
C SER A 84 12.64 3.54 14.63
N SER A 85 12.07 3.00 13.54
CA SER A 85 12.81 2.67 12.31
C SER A 85 12.11 3.24 11.05
N PRO A 86 12.42 4.48 10.65
CA PRO A 86 11.81 5.13 9.49
C PRO A 86 12.18 4.48 8.14
N ASP A 87 13.20 3.62 8.12
CA ASP A 87 13.66 2.90 6.92
C ASP A 87 13.00 1.50 6.77
N SER A 88 12.10 1.13 7.69
CA SER A 88 11.38 -0.14 7.61
C SER A 88 10.34 -0.11 6.50
N ILE A 89 10.16 -1.24 5.79
CA ILE A 89 9.04 -1.42 4.86
C ILE A 89 7.66 -1.45 5.56
N TYR A 90 7.63 -1.17 6.86
CA TYR A 90 6.44 -0.95 7.67
C TYR A 90 6.55 0.38 8.43
N ALA A 91 7.38 1.33 8.02
CA ALA A 91 7.43 2.67 8.61
C ALA A 91 6.10 3.38 8.30
N PHE A 92 5.30 3.60 9.33
CA PHE A 92 4.02 4.30 9.27
C PHE A 92 4.03 5.50 10.24
N SER A 93 3.18 6.50 10.03
CA SER A 93 3.03 7.64 10.96
C SER A 93 2.23 7.27 12.22
N LEU A 94 2.76 7.67 13.39
CA LEU A 94 2.36 7.32 14.77
C LEU A 94 0.86 7.36 15.12
N ASP A 95 0.09 8.29 14.56
CA ASP A 95 -1.30 8.54 15.01
C ASP A 95 -2.31 7.52 14.47
N ASP A 96 -1.86 6.57 13.65
CA ASP A 96 -2.74 5.77 12.82
C ASP A 96 -3.12 4.39 13.42
N PHE A 97 -2.48 3.95 14.51
CA PHE A 97 -2.46 2.54 14.95
C PHE A 97 -3.41 2.14 16.07
N ASP A 98 -4.12 3.09 16.68
CA ASP A 98 -4.93 2.78 17.85
C ASP A 98 -6.08 1.82 17.50
N GLY A 99 -6.25 0.76 18.30
CA GLY A 99 -7.24 -0.30 18.06
C GLY A 99 -6.96 -1.26 16.89
N CYS A 100 -5.77 -1.23 16.28
CA CYS A 100 -5.44 -2.04 15.10
C CYS A 100 -4.60 -3.26 15.45
N ASN A 101 -5.01 -4.43 14.93
CA ASN A 101 -4.34 -5.71 15.21
C ASN A 101 -3.42 -6.18 14.09
N PHE A 102 -3.55 -5.62 12.88
CA PHE A 102 -2.81 -6.04 11.69
C PHE A 102 -2.44 -4.85 10.82
N ALA A 103 -1.29 -4.98 10.16
CA ALA A 103 -0.87 -4.15 9.04
C ALA A 103 -0.83 -5.00 7.77
N TYR A 104 -1.08 -4.35 6.65
CA TYR A 104 -1.17 -4.95 5.33
C TYR A 104 -0.29 -4.15 4.37
N ALA A 105 0.36 -4.85 3.45
CA ALA A 105 1.19 -4.23 2.44
C ALA A 105 1.09 -4.98 1.11
N VAL A 106 1.30 -4.27 0.02
CA VAL A 106 1.44 -4.82 -1.33
C VAL A 106 2.65 -4.21 -2.02
N LEU A 107 3.38 -5.03 -2.77
CA LEU A 107 4.37 -4.60 -3.74
C LEU A 107 3.77 -4.71 -5.13
N LEU A 108 3.65 -3.57 -5.80
CA LEU A 108 3.18 -3.46 -7.17
C LEU A 108 4.34 -3.11 -8.10
N GLU A 109 4.28 -3.62 -9.32
CA GLU A 109 5.22 -3.28 -10.38
C GLU A 109 4.47 -2.81 -11.62
N PHE A 110 4.93 -1.71 -12.21
CA PHE A 110 4.47 -1.27 -13.51
C PHE A 110 5.14 -2.11 -14.60
N SER A 111 4.35 -2.92 -15.31
CA SER A 111 4.85 -3.84 -16.34
C SER A 111 5.19 -3.16 -17.67
N GLY A 112 4.85 -1.88 -17.83
CA GLY A 112 4.94 -1.16 -19.11
C GLY A 112 3.83 -1.57 -20.09
N GLU A 113 3.69 -0.79 -21.16
CA GLU A 113 2.92 -1.19 -22.36
C GLU A 113 3.74 -2.12 -23.27
#